data_AF-C1DSF5-F1
#
_entry.id   AF-C1DSF5-F1
#
_cell.length_a   1.000
_cell.length_b   1.000
_cell.length_c   1.000
_cell.angle_alpha   90.00
_cell.angle_beta   90.00
_cell.angle_gamma   90.00
#
_symmetry.space_group_name_H-M   'P 1'
#
loop_
_entity.id
_entity.type
_entity.pdbx_description
1 polymer ?
#
loop_
_entity_poly.entity_id
_entity_poly.type
_entity_poly.pdbx_seq_one_letter_code
_entity_poly.pdbx_strand_id
1 'polypeptide(L)'
;MSHIIKALAGLLADAQRCSAAPSCRLSRGSLADALQALEHLNESPAAMAELCAAVADAERRGAIDIDGVPLVLLRCLLPADTTGGVP
;
A
#
# COMPACT_ATOMS: atom_id res chain seq x y z
N MET A 1 -2.20 -10.88 -7.21
CA MET A 1 -1.63 -9.55 -6.89
C MET A 1 -2.62 -8.82 -6.03
N SER A 2 -2.21 -8.41 -4.83
CA SER A 2 -3.12 -7.88 -3.81
C SER A 2 -3.80 -6.59 -4.30
N HIS A 3 -5.13 -6.55 -4.15
CA HIS A 3 -5.97 -5.43 -4.59
C HIS A 3 -5.50 -4.08 -4.01
N ILE A 4 -4.96 -4.09 -2.79
CA ILE A 4 -4.41 -2.90 -2.12
C ILE A 4 -3.20 -2.31 -2.84
N ILE A 5 -2.29 -3.13 -3.35
CA ILE A 5 -1.07 -2.64 -4.02
C ILE A 5 -1.45 -1.90 -5.30
N LYS A 6 -2.41 -2.43 -6.07
CA LYS A 6 -2.92 -1.78 -7.28
C LYS A 6 -3.63 -0.46 -6.99
N ALA A 7 -4.48 -0.43 -5.97
CA ALA A 7 -5.22 0.78 -5.58
C ALA A 7 -4.26 1.89 -5.11
N LEU A 8 -3.25 1.54 -4.29
CA LEU A 8 -2.23 2.47 -3.83
C LEU A 8 -1.33 2.97 -4.98
N ALA A 9 -0.94 2.08 -5.91
CA ALA A 9 -0.19 2.47 -7.10
C ALA A 9 -0.96 3.50 -7.93
N GLY A 10 -2.27 3.30 -8.12
CA GLY A 10 -3.14 4.24 -8.81
C GLY A 10 -3.21 5.60 -8.12
N LEU A 11 -3.39 5.61 -6.79
CA LEU A 11 -3.41 6.85 -6.01
C LEU A 11 -2.06 7.59 -6.05
N LEU A 12 -0.95 6.88 -5.92
CA LEU A 12 0.39 7.48 -5.98
C LEU A 12 0.69 8.07 -7.36
N ALA A 13 0.36 7.35 -8.43
CA ALA A 13 0.53 7.85 -9.80
C ALA A 13 -0.30 9.12 -10.04
N ASP A 14 -1.52 9.17 -9.50
CA ASP A 14 -2.38 10.34 -9.61
C ASP A 14 -1.88 11.52 -8.77
N ALA A 15 -1.38 11.25 -7.55
CA ALA A 15 -0.73 12.24 -6.71
C ALA A 15 0.52 12.84 -7.36
N GLN A 16 1.36 12.00 -7.98
CA GLN A 16 2.55 12.43 -8.71
C GLN A 16 2.19 13.27 -9.94
N ARG A 17 1.13 12.90 -10.66
CA ARG A 17 0.61 13.71 -11.76
C ARG A 17 0.16 15.08 -11.27
N CYS A 18 -0.45 15.14 -10.08
CA CYS A 18 -0.92 16.39 -9.51
C CYS A 18 0.16 17.24 -8.85
N SER A 19 1.22 16.66 -8.31
CA SER A 19 2.32 17.45 -7.74
C SER A 19 3.06 18.29 -8.80
N ALA A 20 2.97 17.90 -10.08
CA ALA A 20 3.54 18.64 -11.20
C ALA A 20 2.71 19.87 -11.65
N ALA A 21 1.49 20.07 -11.12
CA ALA A 21 0.59 21.15 -11.56
C ALA A 21 -0.19 21.77 -10.38
N PRO A 22 -0.07 23.10 -10.11
CA PRO A 22 -0.64 23.76 -8.93
C PRO A 22 -2.16 23.65 -8.76
N SER A 23 -2.88 23.42 -9.86
CA SER A 23 -4.35 23.33 -9.88
C SER A 23 -4.87 21.89 -9.98
N CYS A 24 -3.99 20.89 -10.01
CA CYS A 24 -4.39 19.51 -10.15
C CYS A 24 -5.02 19.00 -8.85
N ARG A 25 -6.11 18.27 -9.00
CA ARG A 25 -6.84 17.64 -7.90
C ARG A 25 -6.72 16.14 -8.04
N LEU A 26 -6.51 15.46 -6.91
CA LEU A 26 -6.62 14.02 -6.85
C LEU A 26 -7.97 13.56 -7.39
N SER A 27 -7.92 12.55 -8.24
CA SER A 27 -9.05 11.81 -8.75
C SER A 27 -9.83 11.24 -7.58
N ARG A 28 -11.11 11.61 -7.51
CA ARG A 28 -12.04 11.06 -6.53
C ARG A 28 -12.14 9.54 -6.63
N GLY A 29 -12.02 8.99 -7.85
CA GLY A 29 -12.03 7.54 -8.08
C GLY A 29 -10.82 6.87 -7.46
N SER A 30 -9.61 7.35 -7.77
CA SER A 30 -8.37 6.78 -7.24
C SER A 30 -8.28 6.85 -5.71
N LEU A 31 -8.80 7.93 -5.12
CA LEU A 31 -8.92 8.04 -3.66
C LEU A 31 -9.96 7.06 -3.09
N ALA A 32 -11.14 6.94 -3.70
CA ALA A 32 -12.18 6.03 -3.24
C ALA A 32 -11.73 4.56 -3.32
N ASP A 33 -11.07 4.17 -4.41
CA ASP A 33 -10.55 2.81 -4.59
C ASP A 33 -9.48 2.48 -3.53
N ALA A 34 -8.59 3.42 -3.23
CA ALA A 34 -7.57 3.24 -2.19
C ALA A 34 -8.19 3.11 -0.79
N LEU A 35 -9.19 3.93 -0.46
CA LEU A 35 -9.90 3.85 0.82
C LEU A 35 -10.66 2.52 0.96
N GLN A 36 -11.37 2.09 -0.09
CA GLN A 36 -12.07 0.82 -0.10
C GLN A 36 -11.11 -0.37 0.04
N ALA A 37 -9.95 -0.30 -0.62
CA ALA A 37 -8.94 -1.35 -0.49
C ALA A 37 -8.33 -1.40 0.93
N LEU A 38 -8.15 -0.25 1.59
CA LEU A 38 -7.69 -0.17 2.98
C LEU A 38 -8.75 -0.71 3.96
N GLU A 39 -10.02 -0.41 3.73
CA GLU A 39 -11.13 -0.95 4.50
C GLU A 39 -11.19 -2.49 4.36
N HIS A 40 -11.12 -3.00 3.13
CA HIS A 40 -11.06 -4.43 2.88
C HIS A 40 -9.85 -5.10 3.55
N LEU A 41 -8.69 -4.44 3.54
CA LEU A 41 -7.49 -4.94 4.20
C LEU A 41 -7.69 -5.11 5.73
N ASN A 42 -8.41 -4.18 6.37
CA ASN A 42 -8.73 -4.26 7.79
C ASN A 42 -9.78 -5.32 8.12
N GLU A 43 -10.73 -5.57 7.22
CA GLU A 43 -11.83 -6.51 7.43
C GLU A 43 -11.47 -7.95 7.05
N SER A 44 -10.46 -8.15 6.20
CA SER A 44 -10.10 -9.45 5.63
C SER A 44 -8.73 -9.93 6.11
N PRO A 45 -8.68 -10.89 7.06
CA PRO A 45 -7.43 -11.52 7.48
C PRO A 45 -6.66 -12.17 6.31
N ALA A 46 -7.38 -12.67 5.29
CA ALA A 46 -6.77 -13.23 4.10
C ALA A 46 -6.07 -12.15 3.26
N ALA A 47 -6.68 -10.98 3.07
CA ALA A 47 -6.06 -9.87 2.37
C ALA A 47 -4.82 -9.36 3.12
N MET A 48 -4.88 -9.32 4.46
CA MET A 48 -3.72 -8.97 5.29
C MET A 48 -2.59 -10.00 5.14
N ALA A 49 -2.89 -11.30 5.20
CA ALA A 49 -1.91 -12.36 5.03
C ALA A 49 -1.25 -12.31 3.63
N GLU A 50 -2.02 -12.02 2.58
CA GLU A 50 -1.49 -11.81 1.23
C GLU A 50 -0.53 -10.61 1.16
N LEU A 51 -0.88 -9.50 1.81
CA LEU A 51 -0.02 -8.32 1.87
C LEU A 51 1.28 -8.61 2.63
N CYS A 52 1.19 -9.27 3.80
CA CYS A 52 2.37 -9.70 4.56
C CYS A 52 3.29 -10.60 3.71
N ALA A 53 2.71 -11.57 3.01
CA ALA A 53 3.47 -12.47 2.15
C ALA A 53 4.15 -11.73 0.98
N ALA A 54 3.45 -10.78 0.37
CA ALA A 54 4.00 -9.96 -0.71
C ALA A 54 5.16 -9.06 -0.22
N VAL A 55 5.02 -8.44 0.95
CA VAL A 55 6.08 -7.62 1.57
C VAL A 55 7.30 -8.50 1.91
N ALA A 56 7.09 -9.64 2.56
CA ALA A 56 8.18 -10.55 2.92
C ALA A 56 8.91 -11.13 1.68
N ASP A 57 8.20 -11.38 0.58
CA ASP A 57 8.82 -11.75 -0.70
C ASP A 57 9.64 -10.62 -1.31
N ALA A 58 9.10 -9.40 -1.34
CA ALA A 58 9.82 -8.23 -1.81
C ALA A 58 11.10 -7.95 -1.00
N GLU A 59 11.03 -8.05 0.33
CA GLU A 59 12.18 -7.91 1.23
C GLU A 59 13.26 -8.97 0.94
N ARG A 60 12.87 -10.25 0.82
CA ARG A 60 13.81 -11.34 0.49
C ARG A 60 14.53 -11.13 -0.84
N ARG A 61 13.87 -10.48 -1.80
CA ARG A 61 14.45 -10.14 -3.12
C ARG A 61 15.25 -8.83 -3.10
N GLY A 62 15.29 -8.10 -1.98
CA GLY A 62 15.93 -6.78 -1.89
C GLY A 62 15.23 -5.70 -2.71
N ALA A 63 13.93 -5.85 -2.97
CA ALA A 63 13.15 -4.87 -3.71
C ALA A 63 12.87 -3.63 -2.85
N ILE A 64 12.82 -2.45 -3.48
CA ILE A 64 12.48 -1.17 -2.83
C ILE A 64 10.99 -0.80 -2.97
N ASP A 65 10.29 -1.46 -3.90
CA ASP A 65 8.88 -1.26 -4.20
C ASP A 65 8.22 -2.56 -4.68
N ILE A 66 6.89 -2.59 -4.66
CA ILE A 66 6.07 -3.61 -5.32
C ILE A 66 5.11 -2.90 -6.25
N ASP A 67 5.23 -3.17 -7.56
CA ASP A 67 4.42 -2.55 -8.61
C ASP A 67 4.42 -1.01 -8.52
N GLY A 68 5.56 -0.39 -8.17
CA GLY A 68 5.69 1.06 -8.05
C GLY A 68 5.17 1.64 -6.72
N VAL A 69 4.68 0.81 -5.79
CA VAL A 69 4.37 1.23 -4.42
C VAL A 69 5.60 1.03 -3.53
N PRO A 70 6.17 2.10 -2.96
CA PRO A 70 7.32 1.99 -2.07
C PRO A 70 7.08 1.01 -0.92
N LEU A 71 8.03 0.10 -0.71
CA LEU A 71 7.94 -0.93 0.32
C LEU A 71 7.80 -0.34 1.72
N VAL A 72 8.41 0.83 1.96
CA VAL A 72 8.27 1.59 3.21
C VAL A 72 6.82 1.95 3.52
N LEU A 73 6.01 2.29 2.51
CA LEU A 73 4.60 2.61 2.71
C LEU A 73 3.79 1.34 3.01
N LEU A 74 4.08 0.25 2.31
CA LEU A 74 3.41 -1.03 2.53
C LEU A 74 3.67 -1.58 3.95
N ARG A 75 4.88 -1.39 4.49
CA ARG A 75 5.23 -1.77 5.86
C ARG A 75 4.42 -1.03 6.92
N CYS A 76 4.02 0.23 6.65
CA CYS A 76 3.17 0.98 7.56
C CYS A 76 1.73 0.44 7.65
N LEU A 77 1.32 -0.41 6.70
CA LEU A 77 -0.01 -1.02 6.67
C LEU A 77 -0.05 -2.40 7.31
N LEU A 78 1.11 -2.99 7.59
CA LEU A 78 1.18 -4.27 8.27
C LEU A 78 0.83 -4.08 9.75
N PRO A 79 0.26 -5.11 10.41
CA PRO A 79 0.17 -5.10 11.86
C PRO A 79 1.57 -4.86 12.41
N ALA A 80 1.70 -4.01 13.43
CA ALA A 80 2.93 -3.97 14.19
C ALA A 80 3.17 -5.40 14.68
N ASP A 81 4.20 -6.07 14.15
CA ASP A 81 4.49 -7.41 14.60
C ASP A 81 4.66 -7.37 16.12
N THR A 82 3.99 -8.29 16.79
CA THR A 82 4.20 -8.70 18.17
C THR A 82 5.58 -9.37 18.35
N THR A 83 6.61 -8.89 17.64
CA THR A 83 8.00 -9.31 17.77
C THR A 83 8.77 -8.33 18.66
N GLY A 84 8.65 -8.55 19.97
CA GLY A 84 9.44 -7.90 21.02
C GLY A 84 8.77 -6.64 21.56
N GLY A 85 8.17 -6.63 22.75
CA GLY A 85 8.75 -7.21 23.95
C GLY A 85 10.09 -6.51 24.27
N VAL A 86 9.98 -5.34 24.91
CA VAL A 86 10.89 -4.78 25.94
C VAL A 86 12.15 -4.03 25.43
N PRO A 87 12.56 -2.89 26.03
CA PRO A 87 12.56 -2.53 27.47
C PRO A 87 11.23 -2.06 28.08
#